data_AF-A0A7J3BA27-F1
#
_entry.id   AF-A0A7J3BA27-F1
#
_cell.length_a   1.000
_cell.length_b   1.000
_cell.length_c   1.000
_cell.angle_alpha   90.00
_cell.angle_beta   90.00
_cell.angle_gamma   90.00
#
_symmetry.space_group_name_H-M   'P 1'
#
loop_
_entity.id
_entity.type
_entity.pdbx_description
1 polymer ?
#
loop_
_entity_poly.entity_id
_entity_poly.type
_entity_poly.pdbx_seq_one_letter_code
_entity_poly.pdbx_strand_id
1 'polypeptide(L)'
;MNKARKKQVQIRLLFIFASVIMILIVILLAIGVPQQNQQQETSLQSREGECHDGDIRECLKGPCNGTQICINGTWGKCDIKRICNPGTKVPCTENYCPIGYKICNECGTGYGPCIYFNINKS
;
A
#
# COMPACT_ATOMS: atom_id res chain seq x y z
N MET A 1 55.97 -19.28 38.62
CA MET A 1 54.97 -18.37 38.01
C MET A 1 53.60 -19.02 38.13
N ASN A 2 52.78 -18.56 39.09
CA ASN A 2 51.72 -19.38 39.68
C ASN A 2 50.47 -19.50 38.81
N LYS A 3 49.97 -20.73 38.62
CA LYS A 3 48.76 -21.12 37.86
C LYS A 3 47.53 -20.24 38.14
N ALA A 4 47.43 -19.66 39.33
CA ALA A 4 46.39 -18.72 39.75
C ALA A 4 46.45 -17.36 39.02
N ARG A 5 47.63 -16.78 38.79
CA ARG A 5 47.77 -15.50 38.07
C ARG A 5 47.38 -15.63 36.60
N LYS A 6 47.67 -16.79 35.97
CA LYS A 6 47.28 -17.06 34.57
C LYS A 6 45.76 -17.12 34.40
N LYS A 7 45.02 -17.70 35.36
CA LYS A 7 43.55 -17.73 35.34
C LYS A 7 42.93 -16.33 35.50
N GLN A 8 43.50 -15.50 36.37
CA GLN A 8 42.96 -14.15 36.60
C GLN A 8 43.14 -13.23 35.38
N VAL A 9 44.27 -13.34 34.68
CA VAL A 9 44.53 -12.59 33.43
C VAL A 9 43.59 -13.02 32.32
N GLN A 10 43.34 -14.33 32.18
CA GLN A 10 42.41 -14.87 31.18
C GLN A 10 40.96 -14.40 31.39
N ILE A 11 40.50 -14.34 32.64
CA ILE A 11 39.16 -13.84 32.97
C ILE A 11 39.03 -12.35 32.61
N ARG A 12 40.03 -11.52 32.92
CA ARG A 12 40.01 -10.10 32.54
C ARG A 12 39.99 -9.90 31.02
N LEU A 13 40.73 -10.72 30.28
CA LEU A 13 40.73 -10.67 28.82
C LEU A 13 39.34 -10.99 28.25
N LEU A 14 38.68 -12.02 28.77
CA LEU A 14 37.34 -12.43 28.32
C LEU A 14 36.29 -11.32 28.53
N PHE A 15 36.33 -10.60 29.65
CA PHE A 15 35.42 -9.48 29.89
C PHE A 15 35.63 -8.33 28.91
N ILE A 16 36.88 -8.02 28.54
CA ILE A 16 37.19 -6.98 27.55
C ILE A 16 36.70 -7.40 26.16
N PHE A 17 36.91 -8.66 25.77
CA PHE A 17 36.39 -9.16 24.49
C PHE A 17 34.85 -9.13 24.45
N ALA A 18 34.19 -9.54 25.53
CA ALA A 18 32.73 -9.50 25.62
C ALA A 18 32.17 -8.08 25.53
N SER A 19 32.82 -7.08 26.16
CA SER A 19 32.36 -5.69 26.09
C SER A 19 32.53 -5.09 24.69
N VAL A 20 33.63 -5.38 24.00
CA VAL A 20 33.86 -4.93 22.62
C VAL A 20 32.83 -5.54 21.66
N ILE A 21 32.52 -6.83 21.80
CA ILE A 21 31.49 -7.50 20.98
C ILE A 21 30.13 -6.87 21.19
N MET A 22 29.73 -6.59 22.44
CA MET A 22 28.45 -5.95 22.74
C MET A 22 28.33 -4.56 22.12
N ILE A 23 29.39 -3.74 22.18
CA ILE A 23 29.41 -2.42 21.54
C ILE A 23 29.24 -2.55 20.02
N LEU A 24 29.92 -3.52 19.41
CA LEU A 24 29.87 -3.75 17.96
C LEU A 24 28.48 -4.20 17.50
N ILE A 25 27.78 -5.02 18.28
CA ILE A 25 26.38 -5.41 18.02
C ILE A 25 25.44 -4.21 18.07
N VAL A 26 25.60 -3.30 19.05
CA VAL A 26 24.77 -2.08 19.15
C VAL A 26 24.96 -1.17 17.93
N ILE A 27 26.20 -1.03 17.45
CA ILE A 27 26.50 -0.24 16.24
C ILE A 27 25.86 -0.88 15.00
N LEU A 28 25.94 -2.21 14.85
CA LEU A 28 25.31 -2.93 13.74
C LEU A 28 23.78 -2.76 13.74
N LEU A 29 23.14 -2.79 14.91
CA LEU A 29 21.70 -2.56 15.04
C LEU A 29 21.30 -1.13 14.69
N ALA A 30 22.14 -0.12 14.99
CA ALA A 30 21.86 1.27 14.65
C ALA A 30 21.93 1.55 13.14
N ILE A 31 22.82 0.87 12.40
CA ILE A 31 22.95 1.00 10.94
C ILE A 31 21.82 0.25 10.21
N GLY A 32 21.29 -0.81 10.81
CA GLY A 32 20.29 -1.70 10.22
C GLY A 32 18.84 -1.25 10.31
N VAL A 33 18.54 -0.05 10.81
CA VAL A 33 17.16 0.48 10.77
C VAL A 33 16.97 1.15 9.42
N PRO A 34 16.28 0.52 8.44
CA PRO A 34 15.79 1.29 7.31
C PRO A 34 14.90 2.39 7.89
N GLN A 35 15.25 3.65 7.65
CA GLN A 35 14.24 4.69 7.70
C GLN A 35 13.15 4.24 6.72
N GLN A 36 12.05 3.70 7.25
CA GLN A 36 10.79 3.76 6.55
C GLN A 36 10.52 5.25 6.40
N ASN A 37 10.94 5.73 5.22
CA ASN A 37 10.51 6.95 4.60
C ASN A 37 9.04 7.06 4.92
N GLN A 38 8.70 7.96 5.84
CA GLN A 38 7.32 8.29 6.15
C GLN A 38 6.75 8.70 4.80
N GLN A 39 6.02 7.78 4.17
CA GLN A 39 5.08 8.13 3.14
C GLN A 39 4.19 9.15 3.81
N GLN A 40 4.51 10.40 3.50
CA GLN A 40 3.61 11.50 3.60
C GLN A 40 2.33 10.96 2.98
N GLU A 41 1.38 10.60 3.84
CA GLU A 41 -0.02 10.62 3.50
C GLU A 41 -0.21 12.05 3.00
N THR A 42 -0.06 12.21 1.68
CA THR A 42 -0.61 13.33 0.95
C THR A 42 -2.09 13.21 1.20
N SER A 43 -2.52 13.77 2.32
CA SER A 43 -3.86 14.21 2.55
C SER A 43 -4.15 15.12 1.36
N LEU A 44 -4.74 14.52 0.34
CA LEU A 44 -5.56 15.17 -0.66
C LEU A 44 -6.82 15.73 0.03
N GLN A 45 -6.63 16.32 1.21
CA GLN A 45 -7.53 17.26 1.81
C GLN A 45 -7.28 18.53 1.02
N SER A 46 -7.88 18.51 -0.18
CA SER A 46 -8.16 19.65 -1.03
C SER A 46 -8.34 20.85 -0.13
N ARG A 47 -7.29 21.68 -0.04
CA ARG A 47 -7.45 23.07 0.32
C ARG A 47 -8.58 23.54 -0.57
N GLU A 48 -9.68 23.92 0.05
CA GLU A 48 -10.85 24.49 -0.60
C GLU A 48 -10.40 25.87 -1.09
N GLY A 49 -9.56 25.83 -2.12
CA GLY A 49 -8.99 26.98 -2.78
C GLY A 49 -9.93 27.33 -3.91
N GLU A 50 -10.15 28.63 -4.04
CA GLU A 50 -10.69 29.25 -5.24
C GLU A 50 -10.03 28.61 -6.46
N CYS A 51 -10.86 28.23 -7.42
CA CYS A 51 -10.45 27.63 -8.69
C CYS A 51 -10.89 28.53 -9.83
N HIS A 52 -10.31 28.33 -11.01
CA HIS A 52 -10.76 29.02 -12.21
C HIS A 52 -11.82 28.20 -12.93
N ASP A 53 -12.82 28.88 -13.47
CA ASP A 53 -13.91 28.21 -14.18
C ASP A 53 -13.40 27.34 -15.33
N GLY A 54 -13.83 26.09 -15.35
CA GLY A 54 -13.37 25.08 -16.29
C GLY A 54 -12.14 24.29 -15.83
N ASP A 55 -11.50 24.65 -14.71
CA ASP A 55 -10.44 23.82 -14.13
C ASP A 55 -10.98 22.42 -13.81
N ILE A 56 -10.16 21.40 -14.09
CA ILE A 56 -10.46 20.01 -13.81
C ILE A 56 -9.39 19.48 -12.87
N ARG A 57 -9.81 18.79 -11.81
CA ARG A 57 -8.89 18.06 -10.93
C ARG A 57 -9.42 16.69 -10.57
N GLU A 58 -8.49 15.83 -10.17
CA GLU A 58 -8.83 14.55 -9.58
C GLU A 58 -9.48 14.73 -8.20
N CYS A 59 -10.34 13.78 -7.86
CA CYS A 59 -11.04 13.75 -6.59
C CYS A 59 -11.29 12.31 -6.15
N LEU A 60 -11.54 12.15 -4.85
CA LEU A 60 -11.89 10.87 -4.25
C LEU A 60 -13.28 10.96 -3.66
N LYS A 61 -14.12 9.97 -3.95
CA LYS A 61 -15.40 9.74 -3.29
C LYS A 61 -15.36 8.35 -2.66
N GLY A 62 -14.93 8.30 -1.40
CA GLY A 62 -14.56 7.04 -0.73
C GLY A 62 -13.31 6.44 -1.41
N PRO A 63 -13.31 5.15 -1.77
CA PRO A 63 -12.18 4.50 -2.45
C PRO A 63 -12.15 4.77 -3.97
N CYS A 64 -13.04 5.61 -4.49
CA CYS A 64 -13.25 5.76 -5.93
C CYS A 64 -12.67 7.07 -6.48
N ASN A 65 -11.79 6.93 -7.47
CA ASN A 65 -11.23 8.04 -8.22
C ASN A 65 -12.27 8.62 -9.18
N GLY A 66 -12.33 9.94 -9.23
CA GLY A 66 -13.19 10.70 -10.12
C GLY A 66 -12.55 12.02 -10.52
N THR A 67 -13.34 12.85 -11.19
CA THR A 67 -12.95 14.22 -11.56
C THR A 67 -14.01 15.20 -11.11
N GLN A 68 -13.60 16.41 -10.74
CA GLN A 68 -14.50 17.52 -10.45
C GLN A 68 -14.11 18.72 -11.33
N ILE A 69 -15.12 19.48 -11.72
CA ILE A 69 -14.97 20.67 -12.56
C ILE A 69 -15.27 21.89 -11.69
N CYS A 70 -14.47 22.94 -11.84
CA CYS A 70 -14.72 24.22 -11.19
C CYS A 70 -15.77 25.03 -11.96
N ILE A 71 -16.79 25.54 -11.26
CA ILE A 71 -17.85 26.38 -11.82
C ILE A 71 -18.13 27.52 -10.83
N ASN A 72 -18.08 28.75 -11.30
CA ASN A 72 -18.17 29.99 -10.53
C ASN A 72 -17.21 30.01 -9.32
N GLY A 73 -15.95 29.65 -9.56
CA GLY A 73 -14.91 29.62 -8.54
C GLY A 73 -15.07 28.55 -7.45
N THR A 74 -16.05 27.65 -7.61
CA THR A 74 -16.33 26.58 -6.66
C THR A 74 -16.16 25.23 -7.31
N TRP A 75 -15.50 24.31 -6.61
CA TRP A 75 -15.37 22.93 -7.06
C TRP A 75 -16.72 22.20 -7.03
N GLY A 76 -17.11 21.63 -8.17
CA GLY A 76 -18.32 20.82 -8.28
C GLY A 76 -18.22 19.48 -7.54
N LYS A 77 -19.26 18.66 -7.67
CA LYS A 77 -19.26 17.30 -7.11
C LYS A 77 -18.20 16.44 -7.79
N CYS A 78 -17.58 15.55 -7.02
CA CYS A 78 -16.72 14.52 -7.56
C CYS A 78 -17.53 13.54 -8.43
N ASP A 79 -17.29 13.57 -9.74
CA ASP A 79 -17.92 12.72 -10.72
C ASP A 79 -17.07 11.47 -10.98
N ILE A 80 -17.68 10.29 -10.82
CA ILE A 80 -17.02 9.01 -11.07
C ILE A 80 -17.57 8.48 -12.40
N LYS A 81 -16.69 8.31 -13.39
CA LYS A 81 -17.06 7.71 -14.68
C LYS A 81 -17.38 6.23 -14.51
N ARG A 82 -18.67 5.92 -14.35
CA ARG A 82 -19.18 4.56 -14.25
C ARG A 82 -19.41 3.95 -15.62
N ILE A 83 -18.91 2.74 -15.82
CA ILE A 83 -19.18 1.90 -16.99
C ILE A 83 -20.12 0.73 -16.64
N CYS A 84 -20.27 0.41 -15.36
CA CYS A 84 -21.14 -0.65 -14.87
C CYS A 84 -21.70 -0.30 -13.48
N ASN A 85 -22.80 -0.96 -13.10
CA ASN A 85 -23.37 -0.83 -11.76
C ASN A 85 -22.59 -1.72 -10.78
N PRO A 86 -22.10 -1.18 -9.65
CA PRO A 86 -21.33 -1.95 -8.67
C PRO A 86 -21.98 -3.29 -8.29
N GLY A 87 -21.19 -4.36 -8.25
CA GLY A 87 -21.67 -5.71 -7.92
C GLY A 87 -22.44 -6.42 -9.04
N THR A 88 -22.72 -5.76 -10.16
CA THR A 88 -23.40 -6.39 -11.30
C THR A 88 -22.55 -7.49 -11.89
N LYS A 89 -23.18 -8.65 -12.11
CA LYS A 89 -22.57 -9.80 -12.77
C LYS A 89 -22.91 -9.78 -14.25
N VAL A 90 -21.91 -9.97 -15.09
CA VAL A 90 -22.10 -10.18 -16.54
C VAL A 90 -21.39 -11.45 -16.97
N PRO A 91 -21.93 -12.19 -17.95
CA PRO A 91 -21.27 -13.40 -18.44
C PRO A 91 -19.91 -13.05 -19.03
N CYS A 92 -18.95 -13.94 -18.84
CA CYS A 92 -17.66 -13.92 -19.52
C CYS A 92 -17.45 -15.24 -20.24
N THR A 93 -16.87 -15.14 -21.44
CA THR A 93 -16.66 -16.28 -22.33
C THR A 93 -15.17 -16.46 -22.58
N GLU A 94 -14.71 -17.69 -22.55
CA GLU A 94 -13.44 -18.09 -23.15
C GLU A 94 -13.79 -19.02 -24.31
N ASN A 95 -13.29 -18.72 -25.51
CA ASN A 95 -13.60 -19.49 -26.71
C ASN A 95 -15.11 -19.62 -27.03
N TYR A 96 -15.85 -18.50 -27.01
CA TYR A 96 -17.27 -18.41 -27.39
C TYR A 96 -18.28 -19.16 -26.49
N CYS A 97 -17.84 -19.85 -25.44
CA CYS A 97 -18.74 -20.47 -24.45
C CYS A 97 -18.80 -19.64 -23.16
N PRO A 98 -19.99 -19.28 -22.64
CA PRO A 98 -20.12 -18.61 -21.34
C PRO A 98 -19.84 -19.62 -20.23
N ILE A 99 -18.60 -19.59 -19.74
CA ILE A 99 -18.10 -20.51 -18.72
C ILE A 99 -17.97 -19.85 -17.34
N GLY A 100 -18.40 -18.59 -17.20
CA GLY A 100 -18.27 -17.85 -15.95
C GLY A 100 -18.98 -16.51 -15.94
N TYR A 101 -18.71 -15.74 -14.88
CA TYR A 101 -19.15 -14.36 -14.73
C TYR A 101 -18.02 -13.46 -14.23
N LYS A 102 -18.03 -12.20 -14.66
CA LYS A 102 -17.19 -11.15 -14.08
C LYS A 102 -18.08 -10.18 -13.29
N ILE A 103 -17.53 -9.62 -12.21
CA ILE A 103 -18.26 -8.74 -11.29
C ILE A 103 -17.75 -7.31 -11.46
N CYS A 104 -18.67 -6.36 -11.58
CA CYS A 104 -18.35 -4.93 -11.59
C CYS A 104 -17.79 -4.50 -10.22
N ASN A 105 -16.69 -3.75 -10.22
CA ASN A 105 -16.05 -3.27 -8.99
C ASN A 105 -16.94 -2.25 -8.23
N GLU A 106 -16.56 -1.95 -6.98
CA GLU A 106 -17.34 -1.05 -6.11
C GLU A 106 -17.49 0.37 -6.67
N CYS A 107 -16.53 0.81 -7.48
CA CYS A 107 -16.53 2.13 -8.09
C CYS A 107 -17.31 2.21 -9.40
N GLY A 108 -17.75 1.07 -9.94
CA GLY A 108 -18.41 1.01 -11.24
C GLY A 108 -17.49 1.29 -12.43
N THR A 109 -16.17 1.32 -12.23
CA THR A 109 -15.18 1.75 -13.25
C THR A 109 -14.65 0.59 -14.09
N GLY A 110 -14.91 -0.65 -13.69
CA GLY A 110 -14.32 -1.83 -14.31
C GLY A 110 -14.97 -3.12 -13.85
N TYR A 111 -14.76 -4.18 -14.63
CA TYR A 111 -15.06 -5.54 -14.21
C TYR A 111 -13.78 -6.23 -13.73
N GLY A 112 -13.89 -7.03 -12.67
CA GLY A 112 -12.83 -7.92 -12.23
C GLY A 112 -12.57 -9.09 -13.18
N PRO A 113 -11.71 -10.03 -12.79
CA PRO A 113 -11.44 -11.23 -13.59
C PRO A 113 -12.70 -12.09 -13.78
N CYS A 114 -12.68 -12.92 -14.82
CA CYS A 114 -13.72 -13.92 -15.06
C CYS A 114 -13.64 -15.01 -14.00
N ILE A 115 -14.75 -15.28 -13.32
CA ILE A 115 -14.89 -16.36 -12.34
C ILE A 115 -15.59 -17.51 -13.04
N TYR A 116 -14.86 -18.60 -13.25
CA TYR A 116 -15.34 -19.77 -13.98
C TYR A 116 -16.15 -20.71 -13.10
N PHE A 117 -17.25 -21.22 -13.64
CA PHE A 117 -17.98 -22.32 -13.01
C PHE A 117 -17.14 -23.58 -13.17
N ASN A 118 -16.78 -24.21 -12.05
CA ASN A 118 -16.05 -25.47 -12.09
C ASN A 118 -17.02 -26.60 -12.47
N ILE A 119 -17.05 -26.95 -13.76
CA ILE A 119 -17.99 -27.92 -14.34
C ILE A 119 -17.59 -29.39 -14.05
N ASN A 120 -16.47 -29.65 -13.37
CA ASN A 120 -15.97 -30.99 -13.06
C ASN A 120 -16.33 -31.46 -11.64
N LYS A 121 -17.62 -31.48 -11.31
CA LYS A 121 -18.14 -32.26 -10.17
C LYS A 121 -19.41 -33.02 -10.60
N SER A 122 -19.21 -34.16 -11.24
CA SER A 122 -20.13 -35.31 -11.23
C SER A 122 -19.31 -36.56 -11.47
#